data_AF-A0A1B0D8T5-F1
#
_entry.id   AF-A0A1B0D8T5-F1
#
_cell.length_a   1.000
_cell.length_b   1.000
_cell.length_c   1.000
_cell.angle_alpha   90.00
_cell.angle_beta   90.00
_cell.angle_gamma   90.00
#
_symmetry.space_group_name_H-M   'P 1'
#
loop_
_entity.id
_entity.type
_entity.pdbx_description
1 polymer ?
#
loop_
_entity_poly.entity_id
_entity_poly.type
_entity_poly.pdbx_seq_one_letter_code
_entity_poly.pdbx_strand_id
1 'polypeptide(L)'
;MMQTQSIIPGILEKEQEQSVVYGSIDFGKTVITHPRYLELLNKASHHLKILPHEVLNEKGEPVELCSSVECKGIIGNDGRHYILDLLKTFPPDVNFLKLDEELSPEIRALGYPIEQKHKLSCLRQELLDAFADDRYVTFIKHAAFHLQQLNAAKKAAAAAEVKREEAVEKTEEGDQVPKVEANNNVKAEGSRMEEAVKMMETISEGVIPEKLATDSRDVVKRACGAVGSLKETEFDIRFNPDVFSPGIRHVDNVDAANSLRKQKQLVKDAVEFLVLKQIPAFVQDFLDHASAPMDGSTLTEALHARGINIRYLGRVAAKLSQVKSLEYLHTIAVSELILRATKHIFTSYMQNCEMISMALAISHFLNCFLASGTISSPLVGLDELQKVQKRRNRRRNGKQAGPSVGVDNLEWAQLTQKSLWQQIRRELKVYWDWDLACDNLDAVVEMYKLQKISLLRAFCVKVGLQILLREYNFDARHRATFHEDDILNVFPVVKHINPRASDAYNFYTTGQSKIQQGCFKEGYELISEALNLLNNVYGALHPENAQCLRMLARLSYIMGDPQEALTIQQRAVLMSERVNGIDHPYTISEY
;
A
#
# COMPACT_ATOMS: atom_id res chain seq x y z
N MET A 1 4.53 -10.26 38.12
CA MET A 1 4.12 -8.93 37.61
C MET A 1 4.96 -8.66 36.37
N MET A 2 4.43 -8.91 35.16
CA MET A 2 5.10 -8.42 33.95
C MET A 2 4.93 -6.90 33.95
N GLN A 3 5.99 -6.17 34.30
CA GLN A 3 6.02 -4.74 34.03
C GLN A 3 6.09 -4.61 32.50
N THR A 4 4.98 -4.20 31.89
CA THR A 4 4.99 -3.69 30.52
C THR A 4 5.83 -2.43 30.51
N GLN A 5 7.09 -2.55 30.13
CA GLN A 5 7.99 -1.40 29.95
C GLN A 5 7.45 -0.57 28.80
N SER A 6 7.22 0.72 29.04
CA SER A 6 6.84 1.65 27.97
C SER A 6 7.97 1.74 26.94
N ILE A 7 7.62 1.94 25.67
CA ILE A 7 8.56 2.16 24.57
C ILE A 7 9.43 3.41 24.84
N ILE A 8 8.88 4.37 25.59
CA ILE A 8 9.57 5.61 25.98
C ILE A 8 9.90 5.54 27.48
N PRO A 9 11.18 5.53 27.86
CA PRO A 9 11.58 5.61 29.27
C PRO A 9 11.03 6.88 29.92
N GLY A 10 10.36 6.74 31.07
CA GLY A 10 9.87 7.85 31.89
C GLY A 10 8.45 8.35 31.58
N ILE A 11 7.84 7.96 30.45
CA ILE A 11 6.55 8.54 30.02
C ILE A 11 5.37 8.28 30.99
N LEU A 12 5.47 7.26 31.85
CA LEU A 12 4.44 6.93 32.85
C LEU A 12 4.74 7.57 34.23
N GLU A 13 5.86 8.29 34.37
CA GLU A 13 6.20 9.02 35.58
C GLU A 13 5.41 10.34 35.60
N LYS A 14 4.71 10.61 36.70
CA LYS A 14 3.81 11.78 36.86
C LYS A 14 4.48 13.13 36.60
N GLU A 15 5.80 13.21 36.74
CA GLU A 15 6.58 14.42 36.48
C GLU A 15 6.75 14.72 34.97
N GLN A 16 6.50 13.73 34.10
CA GLN A 16 6.69 13.82 32.66
C GLN A 16 5.37 13.81 31.87
N GLU A 17 4.22 13.82 32.55
CA GLU A 17 2.88 13.63 31.98
C GLU A 17 2.44 14.65 30.90
N GLN A 18 3.26 15.66 30.52
CA GLN A 18 2.88 16.69 29.54
C GLN A 18 4.00 17.27 28.65
N SER A 19 5.15 16.63 28.42
CA SER A 19 6.21 17.24 27.60
C SER A 19 6.14 16.89 26.10
N VAL A 20 4.98 17.05 25.46
CA VAL A 20 4.97 17.10 23.98
C VAL A 20 5.68 18.39 23.58
N VAL A 21 6.89 18.25 23.03
CA VAL A 21 7.77 19.36 22.65
C VAL A 21 7.75 19.63 21.14
N TYR A 22 7.03 18.82 20.37
CA TYR A 22 6.89 18.97 18.94
C TYR A 22 5.52 18.41 18.47
N GLY A 23 4.84 19.17 17.61
CA GLY A 23 3.48 18.90 17.14
C GLY A 23 2.40 19.38 18.09
N SER A 24 1.26 18.67 18.14
CA SER A 24 0.06 19.11 18.86
C SER A 24 -0.64 17.98 19.61
N ILE A 25 -1.25 18.33 20.75
CA ILE A 25 -2.06 17.42 21.58
C ILE A 25 -3.57 17.68 21.48
N ASP A 26 -3.96 18.77 20.85
CA ASP A 26 -5.32 19.32 20.83
C ASP A 26 -5.80 19.64 19.40
N PHE A 27 -5.35 18.83 18.44
CA PHE A 27 -5.73 18.89 17.02
C PHE A 27 -5.38 20.23 16.36
N GLY A 28 -4.20 20.75 16.65
CA GLY A 28 -3.63 21.92 15.98
C GLY A 28 -3.93 23.26 16.65
N LYS A 29 -4.53 23.29 17.84
CA LYS A 29 -4.71 24.56 18.58
C LYS A 29 -3.40 25.00 19.23
N THR A 30 -2.80 24.12 20.03
CA THR A 30 -1.47 24.28 20.60
C THR A 30 -0.49 23.50 19.75
N VAL A 31 0.28 24.21 18.93
CA VAL A 31 1.34 23.64 18.11
C VAL A 31 2.68 24.13 18.66
N ILE A 32 3.58 23.19 18.90
CA ILE A 32 4.92 23.45 19.42
C ILE A 32 5.93 22.85 18.46
N THR A 33 7.11 23.43 18.36
CA THR A 33 8.23 22.88 17.60
C THR A 33 9.50 22.88 18.43
N HIS A 34 10.48 22.07 18.04
CA HIS A 34 11.75 21.93 18.73
C HIS A 34 12.90 21.76 17.73
N PRO A 35 14.01 22.53 17.85
CA PRO A 35 15.06 22.57 16.82
C PRO A 35 15.66 21.20 16.49
N ARG A 36 15.86 20.35 17.49
CA ARG A 36 16.40 19.00 17.29
C ARG A 36 15.45 18.08 16.52
N TYR A 37 14.14 18.26 16.67
CA TYR A 37 13.16 17.51 15.88
C TYR A 37 13.17 17.97 14.42
N LEU A 38 13.24 19.28 14.17
CA LEU A 38 13.39 19.81 12.81
C LEU A 38 14.64 19.25 12.13
N GLU A 39 15.79 19.25 12.81
CA GLU A 39 17.04 18.70 12.25
C GLU A 39 16.92 17.20 11.90
N LEU A 40 16.34 16.39 12.80
CA LEU A 40 16.21 14.95 12.62
C LEU A 40 15.15 14.60 11.56
N LEU A 41 13.99 15.22 11.63
CA LEU A 41 12.88 14.96 10.71
C LEU A 41 13.16 15.51 9.31
N ASN A 42 13.88 16.62 9.17
CA ASN A 42 14.25 17.14 7.87
C ASN A 42 15.18 16.19 7.09
N LYS A 43 16.03 15.40 7.77
CA LYS A 43 16.82 14.35 7.11
C LYS A 43 15.94 13.23 6.54
N ALA A 44 14.87 12.88 7.25
CA ALA A 44 13.91 11.87 6.81
C ALA A 44 12.90 12.40 5.77
N SER A 45 12.57 13.69 5.82
CA SER A 45 11.53 14.32 4.99
C SER A 45 11.79 14.16 3.49
N HIS A 46 13.05 14.23 3.06
CA HIS A 46 13.44 14.01 1.67
C HIS A 46 13.11 12.60 1.17
N HIS A 47 13.39 11.57 1.99
CA HIS A 47 13.11 10.17 1.63
C HIS A 47 11.62 9.85 1.69
N LEU A 48 10.89 10.46 2.64
CA LEU A 48 9.45 10.27 2.81
C LEU A 48 8.61 11.21 1.93
N LYS A 49 9.26 12.05 1.11
CA LYS A 49 8.64 13.10 0.29
C LYS A 49 7.74 14.03 1.11
N ILE A 50 8.12 14.36 2.34
CA ILE A 50 7.38 15.29 3.22
C ILE A 50 7.91 16.70 3.03
N LEU A 51 7.00 17.66 2.85
CA LEU A 51 7.32 19.08 2.74
C LEU A 51 7.32 19.72 4.14
N PRO A 52 8.43 20.35 4.58
CA PRO A 52 8.41 21.26 5.72
C PRO A 52 7.41 22.39 5.48
N HIS A 53 6.55 22.65 6.45
CA HIS A 53 5.47 23.62 6.32
C HIS A 53 5.19 24.34 7.63
N GLU A 54 4.52 25.48 7.54
CA GLU A 54 4.17 26.31 8.69
C GLU A 54 2.66 26.29 8.96
N VAL A 55 2.32 26.21 10.24
CA VAL A 55 0.94 26.30 10.73
C VAL A 55 0.82 27.41 11.76
N LEU A 56 -0.36 28.00 11.86
CA LEU A 56 -0.68 29.02 12.84
C LEU A 56 -1.22 28.37 14.11
N ASN A 57 -0.55 28.59 15.24
CA ASN A 57 -1.08 28.20 16.55
C ASN A 57 -2.32 29.05 16.92
N GLU A 58 -2.96 28.79 18.06
CA GLU A 58 -4.14 29.53 18.52
C GLU A 58 -3.89 31.05 18.59
N LYS A 59 -2.68 31.46 18.97
CA LYS A 59 -2.25 32.87 19.05
C LYS A 59 -1.97 33.52 17.69
N GLY A 60 -2.02 32.75 16.60
CA GLY A 60 -1.71 33.24 15.25
C GLY A 60 -0.21 33.36 14.98
N GLU A 61 0.63 32.68 15.77
CA GLU A 61 2.07 32.63 15.54
C GLU A 61 2.41 31.48 14.59
N PRO A 62 3.30 31.69 13.61
CA PRO A 62 3.74 30.64 12.69
C PRO A 62 4.67 29.65 13.41
N VAL A 63 4.41 28.37 13.21
CA VAL A 63 5.20 27.26 13.76
C VAL A 63 5.59 26.33 12.64
N GLU A 64 6.90 26.16 12.42
CA GLU A 64 7.44 25.25 11.42
C GLU A 64 7.42 23.80 11.89
N LEU A 65 6.98 22.91 11.00
CA LEU A 65 6.91 21.46 11.19
C LEU A 65 7.46 20.72 9.97
N CYS A 66 8.06 19.55 10.22
CA CYS A 66 8.58 18.63 9.21
C CYS A 66 7.82 17.29 9.19
N SER A 67 6.62 17.26 9.76
CA SER A 67 5.71 16.11 9.83
C SER A 67 4.28 16.61 10.01
N SER A 68 3.30 15.71 10.11
CA SER A 68 1.95 16.13 10.49
C SER A 68 1.93 16.78 11.88
N VAL A 69 1.07 17.79 12.03
CA VAL A 69 0.75 18.50 13.27
C VAL A 69 0.28 17.54 14.37
N GLU A 70 -0.35 16.42 14.00
CA GLU A 70 -0.82 15.40 14.96
C GLU A 70 0.30 14.50 15.49
N CYS A 71 1.49 14.52 14.88
CA CYS A 71 2.63 13.78 15.40
C CYS A 71 3.07 14.38 16.74
N LYS A 72 3.46 13.53 17.70
CA LYS A 72 3.92 13.99 19.02
C LYS A 72 5.38 13.67 19.22
N GLY A 73 6.20 14.70 19.36
CA GLY A 73 7.60 14.55 19.76
C GLY A 73 7.76 14.62 21.27
N ILE A 74 8.39 13.60 21.85
CA ILE A 74 8.64 13.44 23.28
C ILE A 74 10.12 13.14 23.51
N ILE A 75 10.74 13.78 24.50
CA ILE A 75 12.11 13.47 24.90
C ILE A 75 12.03 12.52 26.09
N GLY A 76 12.57 11.30 25.93
CA GLY A 76 12.59 10.30 27.00
C GLY A 76 13.59 10.66 28.10
N ASN A 77 13.48 10.00 29.27
CA ASN A 77 14.44 10.13 30.36
C ASN A 77 15.88 9.73 29.98
N ASP A 78 16.05 8.98 28.90
CA ASP A 78 17.32 8.61 28.31
C ASP A 78 17.93 9.71 27.39
N GLY A 79 17.25 10.85 27.25
CA GLY A 79 17.63 11.95 26.37
C GLY A 79 17.37 11.70 24.89
N ARG A 80 16.77 10.56 24.52
CA ARG A 80 16.44 10.25 23.11
C ARG A 80 15.14 10.91 22.70
N HIS A 81 15.03 11.18 21.40
CA HIS A 81 13.88 11.85 20.79
C HIS A 81 12.96 10.81 20.16
N TYR A 82 11.73 10.74 20.63
CA TYR A 82 10.71 9.79 20.20
C TYR A 82 9.57 10.53 19.50
N ILE A 83 9.23 10.10 18.29
CA ILE A 83 8.05 10.60 17.58
C ILE A 83 6.94 9.53 17.60
N LEU A 84 5.73 9.95 17.96
CA LEU A 84 4.53 9.12 18.05
C LEU A 84 3.44 9.64 17.11
N ASP A 85 2.35 8.87 17.00
CA ASP A 85 1.15 9.22 16.24
C ASP A 85 1.39 9.46 14.73
N LEU A 86 2.21 8.60 14.12
CA LEU A 86 2.57 8.61 12.69
C LEU A 86 1.43 8.21 11.73
N LEU A 87 0.17 8.25 12.16
CA LEU A 87 -0.97 7.80 11.36
C LEU A 87 -1.22 8.68 10.12
N LYS A 88 -0.84 9.96 10.18
CA LYS A 88 -0.99 10.96 9.11
C LYS A 88 0.35 11.43 8.56
N THR A 89 1.37 10.58 8.57
CA THR A 89 2.69 10.92 8.02
C THR A 89 2.62 11.26 6.52
N PHE A 90 1.75 10.59 5.77
CA PHE A 90 1.57 10.80 4.33
C PHE A 90 0.31 11.61 4.02
N PRO A 91 0.30 12.35 2.90
CA PRO A 91 -0.83 13.18 2.49
C PRO A 91 -2.15 12.40 2.42
N PRO A 92 -3.27 13.09 2.71
CA PRO A 92 -4.58 12.47 2.66
C PRO A 92 -4.97 12.08 1.22
N ASP A 93 -5.71 10.98 1.12
CA ASP A 93 -6.35 10.53 -0.11
C ASP A 93 -7.69 11.26 -0.29
N VAL A 94 -7.67 12.30 -1.12
CA VAL A 94 -8.81 13.19 -1.37
C VAL A 94 -9.99 12.51 -2.07
N ASN A 95 -9.78 11.34 -2.70
CA ASN A 95 -10.87 10.53 -3.24
C ASN A 95 -11.81 10.00 -2.16
N PHE A 96 -11.40 10.04 -0.89
CA PHE A 96 -12.21 9.60 0.24
C PHE A 96 -12.46 10.67 1.30
N LEU A 97 -12.21 11.94 0.94
CA LEU A 97 -12.51 13.09 1.80
C LEU A 97 -13.68 13.88 1.22
N LYS A 98 -14.55 14.35 2.12
CA LYS A 98 -15.53 15.39 1.78
C LYS A 98 -14.81 16.73 1.81
N LEU A 99 -14.58 17.30 0.63
CA LEU A 99 -13.92 18.59 0.45
C LEU A 99 -14.91 19.63 -0.06
N ASP A 100 -14.66 20.90 0.29
CA ASP A 100 -15.39 22.04 -0.30
C ASP A 100 -14.96 22.29 -1.75
N GLU A 101 -13.78 21.79 -2.13
CA GLU A 101 -13.23 21.92 -3.48
C GLU A 101 -13.58 20.69 -4.35
N GLU A 102 -13.92 20.94 -5.61
CA GLU A 102 -14.22 19.86 -6.55
C GLU A 102 -12.97 19.08 -6.98
N LEU A 103 -13.17 17.78 -7.22
CA LEU A 103 -12.22 16.90 -7.91
C LEU A 103 -12.33 17.09 -9.44
N SER A 104 -11.32 16.61 -10.18
CA SER A 104 -11.33 16.64 -11.64
C SER A 104 -12.55 15.92 -12.22
N PRO A 105 -13.07 16.36 -13.39
CA PRO A 105 -14.27 15.77 -13.99
C PRO A 105 -14.09 14.28 -14.30
N GLU A 106 -12.88 13.86 -14.66
CA GLU A 106 -12.52 12.46 -14.91
C GLU A 106 -12.71 11.62 -13.64
N ILE A 107 -12.21 12.10 -12.50
CA ILE A 107 -12.33 11.40 -11.21
C ILE A 107 -13.78 11.37 -10.72
N ARG A 108 -14.53 12.44 -10.91
CA ARG A 108 -15.98 12.48 -10.61
C ARG A 108 -16.78 11.49 -11.46
N ALA A 109 -16.45 11.37 -12.74
CA ALA A 109 -17.08 10.38 -13.63
C ALA A 109 -16.83 8.93 -13.18
N LEU A 110 -15.80 8.71 -12.37
CA LEU A 110 -15.49 7.41 -11.78
C LEU A 110 -16.13 7.15 -10.41
N GLY A 111 -16.94 8.09 -9.91
CA GLY A 111 -17.72 7.92 -8.67
C GLY A 111 -17.10 8.55 -7.41
N TYR A 112 -16.03 9.32 -7.53
CA TYR A 112 -15.36 9.98 -6.40
C TYR A 112 -15.89 11.41 -6.14
N PRO A 113 -15.83 11.91 -4.90
CA PRO A 113 -15.31 11.23 -3.70
C PRO A 113 -16.29 10.21 -3.09
N ILE A 114 -15.75 9.18 -2.45
CA ILE A 114 -16.52 8.14 -1.75
C ILE A 114 -16.33 8.33 -0.24
N GLU A 115 -17.42 8.35 0.53
CA GLU A 115 -17.30 8.47 1.99
C GLU A 115 -16.83 7.16 2.62
N GLN A 116 -15.66 7.18 3.27
CA GLN A 116 -15.13 6.05 4.02
C GLN A 116 -15.58 6.09 5.49
N LYS A 117 -15.82 4.91 6.07
CA LYS A 117 -16.20 4.78 7.49
C LYS A 117 -15.14 5.35 8.45
N HIS A 118 -13.87 5.26 8.08
CA HIS A 118 -12.76 5.80 8.87
C HIS A 118 -12.16 7.05 8.22
N LYS A 119 -11.72 8.01 9.03
CA LYS A 119 -11.14 9.28 8.58
C LYS A 119 -9.62 9.22 8.31
N LEU A 120 -9.02 8.03 8.39
CA LEU A 120 -7.59 7.79 8.12
C LEU A 120 -7.36 7.32 6.67
N SER A 121 -7.79 8.15 5.72
CA SER A 121 -7.53 7.95 4.30
C SER A 121 -6.27 8.72 3.89
N CYS A 122 -5.11 8.06 3.94
CA CYS A 122 -3.83 8.61 3.48
C CYS A 122 -3.28 7.76 2.33
N LEU A 123 -2.50 8.41 1.47
CA LEU A 123 -1.74 7.78 0.40
C LEU A 123 -0.58 6.95 0.97
N ARG A 124 -0.16 5.94 0.21
CA ARG A 124 0.99 5.09 0.54
C ARG A 124 2.30 5.71 0.04
N GLN A 125 3.39 5.46 0.74
CA GLN A 125 4.72 5.91 0.33
C GLN A 125 5.07 5.45 -1.08
N GLU A 126 4.82 4.17 -1.40
CA GLU A 126 5.17 3.57 -2.69
C GLU A 126 4.44 4.26 -3.86
N LEU A 127 3.24 4.81 -3.61
CA LEU A 127 2.53 5.62 -4.61
C LEU A 127 3.21 6.97 -4.82
N LEU A 128 3.62 7.62 -3.73
CA LEU A 128 4.26 8.94 -3.79
C LEU A 128 5.61 8.84 -4.51
N ASP A 129 6.35 7.77 -4.27
CA ASP A 129 7.59 7.48 -4.99
C ASP A 129 7.32 7.25 -6.49
N ALA A 130 6.36 6.38 -6.83
CA ALA A 130 5.97 6.15 -8.22
C ALA A 130 5.46 7.41 -8.93
N PHE A 131 4.72 8.27 -8.22
CA PHE A 131 4.26 9.55 -8.74
C PHE A 131 5.41 10.54 -8.94
N ALA A 132 6.33 10.63 -7.98
CA ALA A 132 7.52 11.49 -8.10
C ALA A 132 8.39 11.05 -9.27
N ASP A 133 8.60 9.74 -9.46
CA ASP A 133 9.34 9.19 -10.59
C ASP A 133 8.67 9.50 -11.93
N ASP A 134 7.34 9.37 -12.01
CA ASP A 134 6.59 9.72 -13.22
C ASP A 134 6.69 11.21 -13.57
N ARG A 135 6.58 12.07 -12.54
CA ARG A 135 6.77 13.51 -12.67
C ARG A 135 8.20 13.84 -13.07
N TYR A 136 9.19 13.13 -12.55
CA TYR A 136 10.60 13.32 -12.90
C TYR A 136 10.86 12.97 -14.37
N VAL A 137 10.38 11.82 -14.85
CA VAL A 137 10.50 11.45 -16.27
C VAL A 137 9.82 12.48 -17.17
N THR A 138 8.65 12.97 -16.76
CA THR A 138 7.92 14.02 -17.50
C THR A 138 8.69 15.35 -17.50
N PHE A 139 9.31 15.70 -16.37
CA PHE A 139 10.14 16.88 -16.21
C PHE A 139 11.35 16.85 -17.16
N ILE A 140 12.07 15.72 -17.22
CA ILE A 140 13.20 15.52 -18.13
C ILE A 140 12.77 15.67 -19.59
N LYS A 141 11.60 15.11 -19.97
CA LYS A 141 11.05 15.25 -21.33
C LYS A 141 10.73 16.72 -21.67
N HIS A 142 10.12 17.46 -20.76
CA HIS A 142 9.84 18.89 -20.97
C HIS A 142 11.11 19.73 -21.04
N ALA A 143 12.08 19.47 -20.17
CA ALA A 143 13.37 20.15 -20.18
C ALA A 143 14.10 19.90 -21.52
N ALA A 144 14.18 18.65 -21.97
CA ALA A 144 14.78 18.29 -23.25
C ALA A 144 14.08 18.98 -24.44
N PHE A 145 12.75 19.01 -24.45
CA PHE A 145 11.96 19.67 -25.49
C PHE A 145 12.22 21.18 -25.55
N HIS A 146 12.22 21.87 -24.40
CA HIS A 146 12.49 23.30 -24.35
C HIS A 146 13.94 23.64 -24.68
N LEU A 147 14.90 22.81 -24.27
CA LEU A 147 16.31 22.94 -24.64
C LEU A 147 16.50 22.79 -26.15
N GLN A 148 15.79 21.85 -26.78
CA GLN A 148 15.81 21.67 -28.23
C GLN A 148 15.27 22.90 -28.97
N GLN A 149 14.16 23.47 -28.50
CA GLN A 149 13.63 24.72 -29.07
C GLN A 149 14.62 25.88 -28.95
N LEU A 150 15.29 25.99 -27.81
CA LEU A 150 16.26 27.05 -27.55
C LEU A 150 17.50 26.89 -28.43
N ASN A 151 18.01 25.68 -28.58
CA ASN A 151 19.11 25.37 -29.50
C ASN A 151 18.73 25.58 -30.96
N ALA A 152 17.50 25.24 -31.36
CA ALA A 152 17.00 25.51 -32.70
C ALA A 152 16.86 27.02 -32.96
N ALA A 153 16.36 27.78 -31.99
CA ALA A 153 16.26 29.24 -32.06
C ALA A 153 17.66 29.89 -32.15
N LYS A 154 18.63 29.43 -31.37
CA LYS A 154 20.03 29.88 -31.44
C LYS A 154 20.66 29.57 -32.81
N LYS A 155 20.45 28.37 -33.35
CA LYS A 155 20.93 28.01 -34.69
C LYS A 155 20.26 28.85 -35.78
N ALA A 156 18.97 29.13 -35.66
CA ALA A 156 18.25 29.98 -36.60
C ALA A 156 18.69 31.45 -36.52
N ALA A 157 18.96 31.97 -35.31
CA ALA A 157 19.50 33.30 -35.09
C ALA A 157 20.91 33.45 -35.65
N ALA A 158 21.80 32.48 -35.39
CA ALA A 158 23.15 32.45 -35.97
C ALA A 158 23.10 32.36 -37.51
N ALA A 159 22.22 31.53 -38.07
CA ALA A 159 22.03 31.46 -39.53
C ALA A 159 21.44 32.75 -40.12
N ALA A 160 20.66 33.52 -39.35
CA ALA A 160 20.14 34.82 -39.76
C ALA A 160 21.18 35.95 -39.64
N GLU A 161 22.11 35.87 -38.68
CA GLU A 161 23.27 36.76 -38.58
C GLU A 161 24.25 36.52 -39.72
N VAL A 162 24.60 35.26 -40.01
CA VAL A 162 25.45 34.91 -41.16
C VAL A 162 24.81 35.37 -42.47
N LYS A 163 23.49 35.23 -42.64
CA LYS A 163 22.78 35.78 -43.81
C LYS A 163 22.71 37.31 -43.85
N ARG A 164 22.79 38.00 -42.70
CA ARG A 164 22.88 39.46 -42.64
C ARG A 164 24.29 39.94 -42.97
N GLU A 165 25.32 39.22 -42.55
CA GLU A 165 26.72 39.49 -42.91
C GLU A 165 26.99 39.18 -44.39
N GLU A 166 26.48 38.06 -44.93
CA GLU A 166 26.54 37.75 -46.36
C GLU A 166 25.70 38.71 -47.24
N ALA A 167 24.70 39.39 -46.68
CA ALA A 167 23.94 40.44 -47.37
C ALA A 167 24.64 41.80 -47.35
N VAL A 168 25.62 42.01 -46.47
CA VAL A 168 26.50 43.19 -46.45
C VAL A 168 27.72 42.99 -47.37
N GLU A 169 28.16 41.75 -47.59
CA GLU A 169 29.26 41.43 -48.52
C GLU A 169 28.83 41.17 -49.99
N LYS A 170 27.54 41.09 -50.31
CA LYS A 170 27.05 40.96 -51.70
C LYS A 170 26.75 42.31 -52.38
N THR A 171 27.78 43.16 -52.41
CA THR A 171 28.13 43.91 -53.63
C THR A 171 29.42 43.28 -54.14
N GLU A 172 29.36 42.68 -55.33
CA GLU A 172 30.40 41.97 -56.08
C GLU A 172 30.26 40.43 -56.09
N GLU A 173 29.78 39.96 -57.25
CA GLU A 173 29.96 38.69 -57.99
C GLU A 173 30.33 37.40 -57.22
N GLY A 174 29.84 36.20 -57.52
CA GLY A 174 29.14 35.60 -58.65
C GLY A 174 29.13 34.08 -58.44
N ASP A 175 28.16 33.43 -59.07
CA ASP A 175 27.68 32.03 -59.02
C ASP A 175 28.69 30.86 -58.81
N GLN A 176 28.36 29.91 -57.91
CA GLN A 176 28.42 28.45 -58.17
C GLN A 176 27.85 27.57 -57.02
N VAL A 177 27.21 26.47 -57.44
CA VAL A 177 26.31 25.54 -56.73
C VAL A 177 27.04 24.47 -55.90
N PRO A 178 26.55 24.04 -54.71
CA PRO A 178 26.96 22.77 -54.09
C PRO A 178 25.89 21.67 -54.16
N LYS A 179 26.41 20.44 -54.31
CA LYS A 179 25.73 19.14 -54.39
C LYS A 179 25.00 18.76 -53.11
N VAL A 180 23.91 18.01 -53.30
CA VAL A 180 23.12 17.30 -52.29
C VAL A 180 23.88 16.04 -51.85
N GLU A 181 24.15 15.90 -50.55
CA GLU A 181 24.36 14.60 -49.91
C GLU A 181 23.39 14.44 -48.75
N ALA A 182 22.64 13.34 -48.81
CA ALA A 182 21.63 12.92 -47.87
C ALA A 182 22.18 11.81 -46.94
N ASN A 183 21.59 11.75 -45.76
CA ASN A 183 21.55 10.66 -44.78
C ASN A 183 22.76 10.43 -43.85
N ASN A 184 22.50 10.61 -42.55
CA ASN A 184 22.31 9.47 -41.64
C ASN A 184 21.73 9.95 -40.30
N ASN A 185 20.41 9.77 -40.11
CA ASN A 185 19.69 10.24 -38.92
C ASN A 185 18.87 9.10 -38.29
N VAL A 186 19.55 8.09 -37.74
CA VAL A 186 18.89 7.03 -36.93
C VAL A 186 19.65 6.70 -35.62
N LYS A 187 20.87 7.23 -35.40
CA LYS A 187 21.63 7.00 -34.15
C LYS A 187 21.51 8.10 -33.09
N ALA A 188 20.73 9.15 -33.36
CA ALA A 188 20.85 10.39 -32.60
C ALA A 188 19.85 10.51 -31.42
N GLU A 189 18.81 9.68 -31.30
CA GLU A 189 17.86 9.80 -30.19
C GLU A 189 18.41 9.31 -28.85
N GLY A 190 19.23 8.25 -28.84
CA GLY A 190 19.84 7.71 -27.61
C GLY A 190 20.82 8.67 -26.93
N SER A 191 21.71 9.33 -27.70
CA SER A 191 22.70 10.25 -27.11
C SER A 191 22.08 11.58 -26.63
N ARG A 192 20.90 11.95 -27.14
CA ARG A 192 20.21 13.21 -26.80
C ARG A 192 19.54 13.17 -25.43
N MET A 193 18.98 12.01 -25.05
CA MET A 193 18.42 11.82 -23.71
C MET A 193 19.55 11.81 -22.68
N GLU A 194 20.69 11.18 -22.99
CA GLU A 194 21.88 11.16 -22.10
C GLU A 194 22.46 12.56 -21.84
N GLU A 195 22.52 13.44 -22.85
CA GLU A 195 22.99 14.82 -22.66
C GLU A 195 22.04 15.63 -21.76
N ALA A 196 20.72 15.48 -21.95
CA ALA A 196 19.71 16.13 -21.11
C ALA A 196 19.73 15.59 -19.67
N VAL A 197 19.89 14.28 -19.50
CA VAL A 197 20.03 13.61 -18.20
C VAL A 197 21.30 14.09 -17.49
N LYS A 198 22.47 14.10 -18.15
CA LYS A 198 23.72 14.60 -17.56
C LYS A 198 23.67 16.07 -17.15
N MET A 199 23.12 16.94 -18.01
CA MET A 199 22.94 18.35 -17.64
C MET A 199 22.00 18.48 -16.43
N MET A 200 20.96 17.65 -16.35
CA MET A 200 19.98 17.74 -15.27
C MET A 200 20.43 17.08 -13.96
N GLU A 201 21.22 15.99 -14.01
CA GLU A 201 21.90 15.41 -12.85
C GLU A 201 22.78 16.48 -12.18
N THR A 202 23.56 17.21 -13.00
CA THR A 202 24.40 18.34 -12.54
C THR A 202 23.57 19.47 -11.90
N ILE A 203 22.34 19.71 -12.37
CA ILE A 203 21.42 20.71 -11.81
C ILE A 203 20.73 20.20 -10.53
N SER A 204 20.43 18.89 -10.44
CA SER A 204 19.77 18.28 -9.28
C SER A 204 20.69 18.10 -8.06
N GLU A 205 22.00 17.99 -8.27
CA GLU A 205 23.01 17.93 -7.20
C GLU A 205 23.25 19.28 -6.51
N GLY A 206 22.45 20.31 -6.80
CA GLY A 206 22.53 21.61 -6.16
C GLY A 206 23.74 22.45 -6.59
N VAL A 207 24.58 21.95 -7.48
CA VAL A 207 25.67 22.70 -8.10
C VAL A 207 25.11 23.41 -9.34
N ILE A 208 24.31 24.45 -9.13
CA ILE A 208 24.05 25.41 -10.22
C ILE A 208 25.36 26.17 -10.40
N PRO A 209 26.11 26.01 -11.51
CA PRO A 209 27.24 26.90 -11.76
C PRO A 209 26.66 28.31 -11.88
N GLU A 210 27.18 29.28 -11.13
CA GLU A 210 26.79 30.70 -11.23
C GLU A 210 26.88 31.25 -12.68
N LYS A 211 27.49 30.48 -13.59
CA LYS A 211 27.68 30.76 -15.02
C LYS A 211 26.67 30.07 -15.96
N LEU A 212 25.51 29.60 -15.49
CA LEU A 212 24.46 29.10 -16.40
C LEU A 212 23.75 30.29 -17.07
N ALA A 213 23.69 30.30 -18.41
CA ALA A 213 22.98 31.33 -19.18
C ALA A 213 21.51 31.45 -18.73
N THR A 214 20.97 32.67 -18.71
CA THR A 214 19.56 33.00 -18.36
C THR A 214 18.56 32.08 -19.05
N ASP A 215 18.82 31.78 -20.31
CA ASP A 215 18.08 30.85 -21.16
C ASP A 215 17.85 29.46 -20.55
N SER A 216 18.87 28.89 -19.89
CA SER A 216 18.78 27.56 -19.29
C SER A 216 17.95 27.55 -18.00
N ARG A 217 17.94 28.66 -17.25
CA ARG A 217 17.08 28.82 -16.07
C ARG A 217 15.61 28.90 -16.46
N ASP A 218 15.30 29.57 -17.57
CA ASP A 218 13.94 29.64 -18.10
C ASP A 218 13.43 28.27 -18.58
N VAL A 219 14.31 27.43 -19.14
CA VAL A 219 13.98 26.03 -19.49
C VAL A 219 13.58 25.24 -18.25
N VAL A 220 14.39 25.30 -17.18
CA VAL A 220 14.09 24.61 -15.91
C VAL A 220 12.79 25.13 -15.31
N LYS A 221 12.59 26.45 -15.26
CA LYS A 221 11.36 27.06 -14.74
C LYS A 221 10.11 26.60 -15.48
N ARG A 222 10.15 26.53 -16.81
CA ARG A 222 9.03 26.00 -17.62
C ARG A 222 8.79 24.52 -17.36
N ALA A 223 9.86 23.72 -17.28
CA ALA A 223 9.76 22.29 -16.99
C ALA A 223 9.19 22.03 -15.59
N CYS A 224 9.66 22.76 -14.56
CA CYS A 224 9.13 22.71 -13.19
C CYS A 224 7.65 23.09 -13.15
N GLY A 225 7.24 24.14 -13.86
CA GLY A 225 5.85 24.55 -13.97
C GLY A 225 4.94 23.48 -14.60
N ALA A 226 5.44 22.78 -15.63
CA ALA A 226 4.68 21.72 -16.32
C ALA A 226 4.40 20.49 -15.45
N VAL A 227 5.28 20.19 -14.49
CA VAL A 227 5.16 19.01 -13.61
C VAL A 227 4.58 19.32 -12.23
N GLY A 228 4.21 20.57 -11.98
CA GLY A 228 3.67 21.00 -10.69
C GLY A 228 4.71 21.03 -9.56
N SER A 229 5.98 21.29 -9.87
CA SER A 229 7.02 21.38 -8.86
C SER A 229 6.81 22.58 -7.93
N LEU A 230 7.15 22.40 -6.64
CA LEU A 230 7.01 23.44 -5.62
C LEU A 230 8.15 24.46 -5.64
N LYS A 231 9.22 24.21 -6.41
CA LYS A 231 10.31 25.15 -6.66
C LYS A 231 10.43 25.43 -8.15
N GLU A 232 10.81 26.66 -8.49
CA GLU A 232 11.00 27.07 -9.89
C GLU A 232 12.38 26.73 -10.43
N THR A 233 13.36 26.56 -9.55
CA THR A 233 14.78 26.40 -9.90
C THR A 233 15.26 24.95 -9.88
N GLU A 234 14.51 24.06 -9.23
CA GLU A 234 14.84 22.65 -9.08
C GLU A 234 13.57 21.81 -9.06
N PHE A 235 13.73 20.52 -9.38
CA PHE A 235 12.65 19.55 -9.27
C PHE A 235 12.40 19.21 -7.79
N ASP A 236 11.32 19.74 -7.25
CA ASP A 236 10.85 19.47 -5.89
C ASP A 236 9.39 18.98 -5.91
N ILE A 237 9.20 17.70 -5.58
CA ILE A 237 7.90 17.03 -5.38
C ILE A 237 7.89 16.46 -3.97
N ARG A 238 7.32 17.22 -3.04
CA ARG A 238 7.12 16.87 -1.64
C ARG A 238 5.74 17.30 -1.20
N PHE A 239 5.19 16.61 -0.22
CA PHE A 239 3.80 16.76 0.20
C PHE A 239 3.72 17.30 1.61
N ASN A 240 2.90 18.32 1.80
CA ASN A 240 2.49 18.73 3.13
C ASN A 240 1.35 17.78 3.60
N PRO A 241 1.53 17.02 4.69
CA PRO A 241 0.54 16.05 5.15
C PRO A 241 -0.73 16.70 5.69
N ASP A 242 -0.69 17.98 6.08
CA ASP A 242 -1.78 18.67 6.76
C ASP A 242 -2.65 19.54 5.85
N VAL A 243 -2.39 19.56 4.54
CA VAL A 243 -3.06 20.44 3.55
C VAL A 243 -4.60 20.39 3.56
N PHE A 244 -5.16 19.23 3.90
CA PHE A 244 -6.61 19.02 4.04
C PHE A 244 -7.02 18.58 5.46
N SER A 245 -6.14 18.79 6.45
CA SER A 245 -6.44 18.47 7.84
C SER A 245 -7.49 19.45 8.38
N PRO A 246 -8.62 18.96 8.93
CA PRO A 246 -9.70 19.83 9.40
C PRO A 246 -9.24 20.64 10.61
N GLY A 247 -9.51 21.94 10.60
CA GLY A 247 -9.21 22.85 11.72
C GLY A 247 -7.78 23.42 11.75
N ILE A 248 -6.91 22.98 10.85
CA ILE A 248 -5.53 23.48 10.77
C ILE A 248 -5.50 24.76 9.92
N ARG A 249 -4.84 25.79 10.45
CA ARG A 249 -4.62 27.07 9.76
C ARG A 249 -3.20 27.10 9.24
N HIS A 250 -3.03 27.18 7.93
CA HIS A 250 -1.72 27.27 7.30
C HIS A 250 -1.27 28.72 7.15
N VAL A 251 0.05 28.92 7.21
CA VAL A 251 0.66 30.15 6.70
C VAL A 251 0.75 29.99 5.18
N ASP A 252 0.20 30.93 4.42
CA ASP A 252 0.26 30.90 2.97
C ASP A 252 0.76 32.23 2.41
N ASN A 253 1.70 32.13 1.48
CA ASN A 253 2.11 33.23 0.62
C ASN A 253 1.63 32.91 -0.79
N VAL A 254 0.57 33.60 -1.23
CA VAL A 254 -0.16 33.30 -2.46
C VAL A 254 0.74 33.35 -3.69
N ASP A 255 1.74 34.24 -3.68
CA ASP A 255 2.66 34.46 -4.79
C ASP A 255 3.86 33.50 -4.79
N ALA A 256 4.04 32.72 -3.73
CA ALA A 256 5.16 31.80 -3.62
C ALA A 256 5.01 30.58 -4.55
N ALA A 257 6.15 30.05 -5.00
CA ALA A 257 6.20 28.85 -5.84
C ALA A 257 5.55 27.63 -5.17
N ASN A 258 5.56 27.59 -3.84
CA ASN A 258 5.01 26.55 -2.97
C ASN A 258 3.71 26.96 -2.27
N SER A 259 2.91 27.87 -2.84
CA SER A 259 1.65 28.31 -2.23
C SER A 259 0.71 27.14 -1.88
N LEU A 260 -0.13 27.32 -0.85
CA LEU A 260 -1.03 26.29 -0.35
C LEU A 260 -1.94 25.74 -1.45
N ARG A 261 -2.36 26.60 -2.40
CA ARG A 261 -3.13 26.18 -3.58
C ARG A 261 -2.37 25.16 -4.44
N LYS A 262 -1.07 25.35 -4.67
CA LYS A 262 -0.23 24.40 -5.42
C LYS A 262 0.00 23.12 -4.63
N GLN A 263 0.21 23.22 -3.31
CA GLN A 263 0.31 22.04 -2.44
C GLN A 263 -0.96 21.19 -2.49
N LYS A 264 -2.14 21.82 -2.42
CA LYS A 264 -3.46 21.17 -2.59
C LYS A 264 -3.59 20.49 -3.95
N GLN A 265 -3.19 21.19 -5.03
CA GLN A 265 -3.26 20.64 -6.36
C GLN A 265 -2.34 19.42 -6.53
N LEU A 266 -1.14 19.46 -5.96
CA LEU A 266 -0.19 18.34 -6.03
C LEU A 266 -0.75 17.07 -5.38
N VAL A 267 -1.45 17.19 -4.24
CA VAL A 267 -2.16 16.06 -3.61
C VAL A 267 -3.28 15.54 -4.51
N LYS A 268 -4.08 16.42 -5.13
CA LYS A 268 -5.14 16.01 -6.08
C LYS A 268 -4.55 15.28 -7.28
N ASP A 269 -3.44 15.77 -7.84
CA ASP A 269 -2.73 15.15 -8.96
C ASP A 269 -2.21 13.75 -8.61
N ALA A 270 -1.67 13.55 -7.41
CA ALA A 270 -1.17 12.25 -6.97
C ALA A 270 -2.31 11.22 -6.81
N VAL A 271 -3.45 11.67 -6.30
CA VAL A 271 -4.66 10.85 -6.16
C VAL A 271 -5.29 10.52 -7.53
N GLU A 272 -5.27 11.48 -8.46
CA GLU A 272 -5.71 11.26 -9.83
C GLU A 272 -4.79 10.28 -10.56
N PHE A 273 -3.47 10.43 -10.40
CA PHE A 273 -2.46 9.50 -10.92
C PHE A 273 -2.71 8.06 -10.45
N LEU A 274 -3.07 7.86 -9.17
CA LEU A 274 -3.41 6.54 -8.64
C LEU A 274 -4.53 5.87 -9.46
N VAL A 275 -5.62 6.59 -9.71
CA VAL A 275 -6.82 6.02 -10.34
C VAL A 275 -6.68 5.90 -11.85
N LEU A 276 -6.13 6.92 -12.50
CA LEU A 276 -6.08 7.02 -13.96
C LEU A 276 -4.85 6.34 -14.58
N LYS A 277 -3.77 6.17 -13.81
CA LYS A 277 -2.51 5.61 -14.33
C LYS A 277 -2.01 4.41 -13.53
N GLN A 278 -1.92 4.50 -12.20
CA GLN A 278 -1.34 3.43 -11.38
C GLN A 278 -2.20 2.15 -11.37
N ILE A 279 -3.53 2.26 -11.19
CA ILE A 279 -4.43 1.10 -11.22
C ILE A 279 -4.46 0.44 -12.61
N PRO A 280 -4.59 1.18 -13.74
CA PRO A 280 -4.47 0.57 -15.05
C PRO A 280 -3.11 -0.08 -15.30
N ALA A 281 -2.01 0.58 -14.92
CA ALA A 281 -0.66 0.00 -15.04
C ALA A 281 -0.53 -1.30 -14.24
N PHE A 282 -1.06 -1.33 -13.01
CA PHE A 282 -1.11 -2.53 -12.18
C PHE A 282 -1.79 -3.72 -12.89
N VAL A 283 -2.88 -3.49 -13.62
CA VAL A 283 -3.54 -4.55 -14.40
C VAL A 283 -2.70 -4.96 -15.62
N GLN A 284 -2.03 -4.00 -16.27
CA GLN A 284 -1.15 -4.29 -17.41
C GLN A 284 0.05 -5.15 -17.03
N ASP A 285 0.62 -4.99 -15.85
CA ASP A 285 1.76 -5.82 -15.42
C ASP A 285 1.46 -7.32 -15.40
N PHE A 286 0.21 -7.70 -15.10
CA PHE A 286 -0.22 -9.09 -15.14
C PHE A 286 -0.45 -9.60 -16.55
N LEU A 287 -0.78 -8.70 -17.50
CA LEU A 287 -0.82 -9.03 -18.93
C LEU A 287 0.59 -9.21 -19.49
N ASP A 288 1.55 -8.44 -18.98
CA ASP A 288 2.98 -8.54 -19.34
C ASP A 288 3.70 -9.67 -18.59
N HIS A 289 2.98 -10.45 -17.76
CA HIS A 289 3.51 -11.54 -16.94
C HIS A 289 4.63 -11.12 -15.97
N ALA A 290 4.67 -9.85 -15.56
CA ALA A 290 5.65 -9.34 -14.61
C ALA A 290 5.43 -9.91 -13.19
N SER A 291 4.19 -10.29 -12.86
CA SER A 291 3.82 -10.95 -11.60
C SER A 291 2.62 -11.88 -11.83
N ALA A 292 2.42 -12.86 -10.95
CA ALA A 292 1.29 -13.79 -11.01
C ALA A 292 0.81 -14.12 -9.58
N PRO A 293 -0.10 -13.30 -9.00
CA PRO A 293 -0.65 -13.56 -7.69
C PRO A 293 -1.47 -14.85 -7.69
N MET A 294 -1.18 -15.74 -6.74
CA MET A 294 -1.81 -17.06 -6.65
C MET A 294 -2.97 -17.08 -5.65
N ASP A 295 -3.01 -16.10 -4.75
CA ASP A 295 -4.01 -16.00 -3.68
C ASP A 295 -4.28 -14.55 -3.27
N GLY A 296 -5.20 -14.36 -2.32
CA GLY A 296 -5.56 -13.03 -1.83
C GLY A 296 -4.44 -12.30 -1.07
N SER A 297 -3.51 -13.04 -0.46
CA SER A 297 -2.36 -12.45 0.25
C SER A 297 -1.37 -11.86 -0.74
N THR A 298 -0.95 -12.65 -1.74
CA THR A 298 -0.04 -12.21 -2.80
C THR A 298 -0.65 -11.09 -3.64
N LEU A 299 -1.98 -11.09 -3.90
CA LEU A 299 -2.66 -9.96 -4.54
C LEU A 299 -2.60 -8.69 -3.68
N THR A 300 -2.81 -8.82 -2.36
CA THR A 300 -2.73 -7.70 -1.42
C THR A 300 -1.31 -7.11 -1.37
N GLU A 301 -0.29 -7.96 -1.34
CA GLU A 301 1.11 -7.56 -1.39
C GLU A 301 1.44 -6.84 -2.71
N ALA A 302 0.98 -7.36 -3.84
CA ALA A 302 1.19 -6.74 -5.15
C ALA A 302 0.53 -5.35 -5.24
N LEU A 303 -0.68 -5.19 -4.71
CA LEU A 303 -1.35 -3.88 -4.61
C LEU A 303 -0.52 -2.90 -3.78
N HIS A 304 -0.05 -3.33 -2.61
CA HIS A 304 0.76 -2.49 -1.72
C HIS A 304 2.11 -2.11 -2.33
N ALA A 305 2.77 -3.05 -3.02
CA ALA A 305 4.02 -2.79 -3.72
C ALA A 305 3.89 -1.72 -4.81
N ARG A 306 2.69 -1.55 -5.37
CA ARG A 306 2.35 -0.45 -6.31
C ARG A 306 1.74 0.77 -5.63
N GLY A 307 1.75 0.85 -4.31
CA GLY A 307 1.17 1.96 -3.55
C GLY A 307 -0.35 2.02 -3.58
N ILE A 308 -1.03 0.96 -4.01
CA ILE A 308 -2.49 0.90 -4.09
C ILE A 308 -3.04 0.41 -2.75
N ASN A 309 -3.80 1.25 -2.05
CA ASN A 309 -4.49 0.84 -0.84
C ASN A 309 -5.62 -0.16 -1.15
N ILE A 310 -5.84 -1.13 -0.25
CA ILE A 310 -6.94 -2.12 -0.35
C ILE A 310 -8.34 -1.49 -0.44
N ARG A 311 -8.52 -0.24 -0.04
CA ARG A 311 -9.75 0.53 -0.28
C ARG A 311 -10.13 0.58 -1.77
N TYR A 312 -9.15 0.55 -2.67
CA TYR A 312 -9.34 0.52 -4.13
C TYR A 312 -9.58 -0.89 -4.70
N LEU A 313 -9.66 -1.94 -3.87
CA LEU A 313 -9.83 -3.31 -4.35
C LEU A 313 -11.11 -3.49 -5.19
N GLY A 314 -12.21 -2.80 -4.85
CA GLY A 314 -13.44 -2.81 -5.64
C GLY A 314 -13.23 -2.24 -7.05
N ARG A 315 -12.48 -1.14 -7.16
CA ARG A 315 -12.09 -0.52 -8.43
C ARG A 315 -11.18 -1.43 -9.25
N VAL A 316 -10.23 -2.10 -8.60
CA VAL A 316 -9.34 -3.09 -9.23
C VAL A 316 -10.15 -4.27 -9.76
N ALA A 317 -11.07 -4.82 -8.98
CA ALA A 317 -11.97 -5.90 -9.41
C ALA A 317 -12.82 -5.48 -10.63
N ALA A 318 -13.38 -4.27 -10.62
CA ALA A 318 -14.13 -3.72 -11.76
C ALA A 318 -13.28 -3.52 -13.02
N LYS A 319 -11.97 -3.31 -12.89
CA LYS A 319 -11.05 -3.27 -14.04
C LYS A 319 -10.65 -4.66 -14.51
N LEU A 320 -10.41 -5.59 -13.60
CA LEU A 320 -10.08 -6.98 -13.93
C LEU A 320 -11.25 -7.69 -14.63
N SER A 321 -12.50 -7.37 -14.29
CA SER A 321 -13.68 -7.95 -14.95
C SER A 321 -13.78 -7.59 -16.45
N GLN A 322 -13.10 -6.53 -16.89
CA GLN A 322 -13.05 -6.10 -18.29
C GLN A 322 -12.02 -6.91 -19.10
N VAL A 323 -11.14 -7.66 -18.44
CA VAL A 323 -9.98 -8.34 -19.04
C VAL A 323 -10.14 -9.85 -18.92
N LYS A 324 -10.68 -10.50 -19.95
CA LYS A 324 -11.00 -11.94 -19.93
C LYS A 324 -9.78 -12.84 -19.69
N SER A 325 -8.59 -12.46 -20.15
CA SER A 325 -7.34 -13.22 -19.92
C SER A 325 -6.94 -13.29 -18.45
N LEU A 326 -7.40 -12.34 -17.62
CA LEU A 326 -7.11 -12.27 -16.19
C LEU A 326 -8.31 -12.71 -15.33
N GLU A 327 -9.17 -13.58 -15.85
CA GLU A 327 -10.34 -14.08 -15.12
C GLU A 327 -9.95 -14.70 -13.76
N TYR A 328 -8.86 -15.46 -13.70
CA TYR A 328 -8.36 -16.05 -12.44
C TYR A 328 -8.09 -14.98 -11.37
N LEU A 329 -7.52 -13.84 -11.78
CA LEU A 329 -7.17 -12.75 -10.88
C LEU A 329 -8.42 -11.98 -10.43
N HIS A 330 -9.40 -11.84 -11.32
CA HIS A 330 -10.71 -11.34 -10.97
C HIS A 330 -11.39 -12.24 -9.91
N THR A 331 -11.34 -13.56 -10.06
CA THR A 331 -11.84 -14.51 -9.06
C THR A 331 -11.15 -14.34 -7.71
N ILE A 332 -9.82 -14.18 -7.68
CA ILE A 332 -9.06 -13.91 -6.45
C ILE A 332 -9.49 -12.57 -5.82
N ALA A 333 -9.63 -11.51 -6.62
CA ALA A 333 -10.03 -10.19 -6.13
C ALA A 333 -11.44 -10.20 -5.52
N VAL A 334 -12.40 -10.89 -6.16
CA VAL A 334 -13.77 -11.05 -5.65
C VAL A 334 -13.78 -11.88 -4.36
N SER A 335 -13.01 -12.98 -4.32
CA SER A 335 -12.83 -13.76 -3.09
C SER A 335 -12.32 -12.87 -1.95
N GLU A 336 -11.30 -12.05 -2.22
CA GLU A 336 -10.69 -11.17 -1.23
C GLU A 336 -11.66 -10.07 -0.73
N LEU A 337 -12.48 -9.51 -1.63
CA LEU A 337 -13.56 -8.57 -1.30
C LEU A 337 -14.57 -9.22 -0.33
N ILE A 338 -15.12 -10.38 -0.69
CA ILE A 338 -16.13 -11.09 0.11
C ILE A 338 -15.55 -11.45 1.48
N LEU A 339 -14.32 -11.97 1.53
CA LEU A 339 -13.69 -12.38 2.78
C LEU A 339 -13.40 -11.20 3.72
N ARG A 340 -12.99 -10.04 3.18
CA ARG A 340 -12.78 -8.83 3.99
C ARG A 340 -14.08 -8.25 4.52
N ALA A 341 -15.12 -8.19 3.70
CA ALA A 341 -16.46 -7.78 4.14
C ALA A 341 -17.01 -8.73 5.23
N THR A 342 -16.89 -10.04 5.01
CA THR A 342 -17.30 -11.07 5.98
C THR A 342 -16.52 -10.95 7.28
N LYS A 343 -15.21 -10.66 7.22
CA LYS A 343 -14.39 -10.39 8.41
C LYS A 343 -14.88 -9.17 9.19
N HIS A 344 -15.26 -8.07 8.53
CA HIS A 344 -15.80 -6.89 9.23
C HIS A 344 -17.05 -7.26 10.03
N ILE A 345 -17.97 -7.98 9.38
CA ILE A 345 -19.22 -8.43 10.00
C ILE A 345 -18.93 -9.42 11.13
N PHE A 346 -18.05 -10.40 10.92
CA PHE A 346 -17.64 -11.36 11.94
C PHE A 346 -17.02 -10.69 13.17
N THR A 347 -16.19 -9.66 12.97
CA THR A 347 -15.56 -8.93 14.08
C THR A 347 -16.62 -8.26 14.95
N SER A 348 -17.63 -7.64 14.35
CA SER A 348 -18.76 -7.05 15.10
C SER A 348 -19.65 -8.13 15.74
N TYR A 349 -19.92 -9.22 15.03
CA TYR A 349 -20.68 -10.37 15.52
C TYR A 349 -20.05 -10.99 16.78
N MET A 350 -18.73 -11.05 16.86
CA MET A 350 -18.00 -11.64 18.00
C MET A 350 -17.84 -10.68 19.20
N GLN A 351 -17.98 -9.36 19.04
CA GLN A 351 -17.72 -8.38 20.11
C GLN A 351 -18.57 -8.60 21.37
N ASN A 352 -19.82 -9.02 21.19
CA ASN A 352 -20.77 -9.24 22.30
C ASN A 352 -20.94 -10.74 22.65
N CYS A 353 -20.11 -11.62 22.09
CA CYS A 353 -20.21 -13.05 22.33
C CYS A 353 -19.48 -13.45 23.62
N GLU A 354 -20.20 -14.10 24.54
CA GLU A 354 -19.58 -14.68 25.73
C GLU A 354 -18.64 -15.82 25.36
N MET A 355 -17.49 -15.92 26.05
CA MET A 355 -16.49 -16.98 25.82
C MET A 355 -17.07 -18.40 25.86
N ILE A 356 -18.09 -18.64 26.69
CA ILE A 356 -18.74 -19.95 26.84
C ILE A 356 -19.51 -20.35 25.57
N SER A 357 -20.06 -19.37 24.85
CA SER A 357 -20.89 -19.60 23.65
C SER A 357 -20.10 -19.39 22.36
N MET A 358 -18.78 -19.16 22.44
CA MET A 358 -17.94 -18.79 21.30
C MET A 358 -17.93 -19.85 20.20
N ALA A 359 -17.73 -21.13 20.53
CA ALA A 359 -17.71 -22.22 19.55
C ALA A 359 -19.06 -22.39 18.84
N LEU A 360 -20.16 -22.27 19.59
CA LEU A 360 -21.51 -22.32 19.04
C LEU A 360 -21.79 -21.13 18.12
N ALA A 361 -21.39 -19.92 18.53
CA ALA A 361 -21.57 -18.72 17.72
C ALA A 361 -20.75 -18.76 16.43
N ILE A 362 -19.50 -19.24 16.48
CA ILE A 362 -18.63 -19.38 15.30
C ILE A 362 -19.18 -20.44 14.34
N SER A 363 -19.56 -21.62 14.84
CA SER A 363 -20.14 -22.67 13.99
C SER A 363 -21.46 -22.22 13.35
N HIS A 364 -22.31 -21.48 14.08
CA HIS A 364 -23.50 -20.86 13.52
C HIS A 364 -23.16 -19.86 12.40
N PHE A 365 -22.19 -18.96 12.63
CA PHE A 365 -21.74 -17.99 11.63
C PHE A 365 -21.22 -18.68 10.36
N LEU A 366 -20.38 -19.71 10.51
CA LEU A 366 -19.83 -20.47 9.38
C LEU A 366 -20.93 -21.17 8.57
N ASN A 367 -21.95 -21.71 9.25
CA ASN A 367 -23.13 -22.27 8.58
C ASN A 367 -23.90 -21.19 7.80
N CYS A 368 -24.11 -20.00 8.36
CA CYS A 368 -24.75 -18.90 7.62
C CYS A 368 -23.91 -18.42 6.43
N PHE A 369 -22.58 -18.50 6.52
CA PHE A 369 -21.67 -18.04 5.47
C PHE A 369 -21.49 -19.07 4.34
N LEU A 370 -21.25 -20.33 4.68
CA LEU A 370 -20.71 -21.35 3.76
C LEU A 370 -21.65 -22.53 3.45
N ALA A 371 -22.76 -22.69 4.17
CA ALA A 371 -23.70 -23.78 3.89
C ALA A 371 -24.73 -23.38 2.81
N SER A 372 -25.11 -24.32 1.96
CA SER A 372 -26.21 -24.13 0.98
C SER A 372 -27.61 -24.34 1.55
N GLY A 373 -27.71 -24.95 2.74
CA GLY A 373 -29.00 -25.21 3.39
C GLY A 373 -29.55 -24.01 4.15
N THR A 374 -30.88 -23.87 4.18
CA THR A 374 -31.58 -22.88 5.02
C THR A 374 -31.51 -23.29 6.48
N ILE A 375 -30.53 -22.76 7.22
CA ILE A 375 -30.45 -22.92 8.67
C ILE A 375 -31.08 -21.67 9.30
N SER A 376 -32.29 -21.84 9.85
CA SER A 376 -33.09 -20.74 10.40
C SER A 376 -32.78 -20.40 11.87
N SER A 377 -31.96 -21.20 12.55
CA SER A 377 -31.65 -21.05 13.98
C SER A 377 -30.39 -21.85 14.34
N PRO A 378 -29.60 -21.48 15.38
CA PRO A 378 -28.53 -22.33 15.90
C PRO A 378 -29.15 -23.64 16.39
N LEU A 379 -29.10 -24.66 15.54
CA LEU A 379 -29.63 -25.98 15.81
C LEU A 379 -28.88 -26.54 17.03
N VAL A 380 -29.63 -26.75 18.12
CA VAL A 380 -29.35 -27.69 19.23
C VAL A 380 -28.61 -27.16 20.48
N GLY A 381 -27.85 -26.05 20.45
CA GLY A 381 -27.07 -25.62 21.64
C GLY A 381 -27.81 -24.79 22.71
N LEU A 382 -28.89 -24.09 22.33
CA LEU A 382 -29.63 -23.19 23.23
C LEU A 382 -30.30 -23.91 24.42
N ASP A 383 -30.78 -25.13 24.18
CA ASP A 383 -31.53 -25.92 25.17
C ASP A 383 -30.58 -26.57 26.22
N GLU A 384 -29.34 -26.90 25.82
CA GLU A 384 -28.22 -27.29 26.69
C GLU A 384 -27.72 -26.11 27.54
N LEU A 385 -27.50 -24.93 26.92
CA LEU A 385 -27.09 -23.70 27.62
C LEU A 385 -28.11 -23.29 28.69
N GLN A 386 -29.41 -23.38 28.39
CA GLN A 386 -30.47 -23.14 29.37
C GLN A 386 -30.52 -24.20 30.49
N LYS A 387 -30.19 -25.47 30.21
CA LYS A 387 -30.14 -26.57 31.19
C LYS A 387 -28.92 -26.46 32.12
N VAL A 388 -27.75 -26.08 31.61
CA VAL A 388 -26.54 -25.82 32.41
C VAL A 388 -26.77 -24.64 33.37
N GLN A 389 -27.44 -23.58 32.92
CA GLN A 389 -27.84 -22.45 33.78
C GLN A 389 -28.88 -22.84 34.85
N LYS A 390 -29.90 -23.65 34.50
CA LYS A 390 -30.89 -24.17 35.47
C LYS A 390 -30.25 -25.07 36.54
N ARG A 391 -29.25 -25.88 36.19
CA ARG A 391 -28.47 -26.68 37.16
C ARG A 391 -27.65 -25.81 38.11
N ARG A 392 -27.12 -24.69 37.62
CA ARG A 392 -26.33 -23.72 38.41
C ARG A 392 -27.21 -22.89 39.36
N ASN A 393 -28.41 -22.51 38.93
CA ASN A 393 -29.41 -21.85 39.79
C ASN A 393 -29.98 -22.78 40.86
N ARG A 394 -30.14 -24.08 40.58
CA ARG A 394 -30.53 -25.07 41.61
C ARG A 394 -29.48 -25.26 42.72
N ARG A 395 -28.19 -25.06 42.44
CA ARG A 395 -27.11 -25.11 43.45
C ARG A 395 -26.98 -23.81 44.27
N ARG A 396 -27.67 -22.73 43.89
CA ARG A 396 -27.70 -21.44 44.59
C ARG A 396 -29.01 -21.18 45.35
N ASN A 397 -29.82 -22.22 45.61
CA ASN A 397 -30.91 -22.12 46.57
C ASN A 397 -30.36 -22.20 48.00
N GLY A 398 -29.81 -21.09 48.47
CA GLY A 398 -29.32 -20.96 49.84
C GLY A 398 -28.35 -19.82 50.08
N LYS A 399 -28.60 -18.62 49.54
CA LYS A 399 -28.29 -17.29 50.13
C LYS A 399 -28.39 -16.20 49.06
N GLN A 400 -29.26 -15.23 49.35
CA GLN A 400 -29.39 -13.86 48.82
C GLN A 400 -29.19 -13.65 47.31
N ALA A 401 -30.31 -13.35 46.65
CA ALA A 401 -30.37 -12.87 45.28
C ALA A 401 -29.61 -11.54 45.12
N GLY A 402 -28.42 -11.60 44.53
CA GLY A 402 -27.86 -10.46 43.79
C GLY A 402 -28.58 -10.28 42.45
N PRO A 403 -28.47 -9.12 41.78
CA PRO A 403 -29.25 -8.80 40.60
C PRO A 403 -29.00 -9.83 39.50
N SER A 404 -30.10 -10.36 38.96
CA SER A 404 -30.09 -11.32 37.85
C SER A 404 -29.45 -10.67 36.62
N VAL A 405 -28.33 -11.23 36.17
CA VAL A 405 -27.83 -10.98 34.81
C VAL A 405 -28.83 -11.65 33.87
N GLY A 406 -29.59 -10.82 33.17
CA GLY A 406 -30.73 -11.20 32.34
C GLY A 406 -30.34 -11.98 31.09
N VAL A 407 -31.35 -12.64 30.53
CA VAL A 407 -31.32 -13.57 29.38
C VAL A 407 -31.39 -12.80 28.05
N ASP A 408 -30.68 -11.67 27.92
CA ASP A 408 -30.92 -10.73 26.81
C ASP A 408 -29.86 -10.72 25.69
N ASN A 409 -28.73 -11.43 25.79
CA ASN A 409 -27.63 -11.31 24.81
C ASN A 409 -27.41 -12.56 23.92
N LEU A 410 -28.43 -12.96 23.14
CA LEU A 410 -28.24 -13.85 21.98
C LEU A 410 -28.63 -13.16 20.65
N GLU A 411 -28.34 -11.87 20.51
CA GLU A 411 -28.51 -11.15 19.24
C GLU A 411 -27.78 -11.86 18.09
N TRP A 412 -26.60 -12.44 18.36
CA TRP A 412 -25.83 -13.21 17.39
C TRP A 412 -26.59 -14.44 16.86
N ALA A 413 -27.49 -15.04 17.65
CA ALA A 413 -28.27 -16.22 17.23
C ALA A 413 -29.42 -15.89 16.26
N GLN A 414 -29.70 -14.61 16.03
CA GLN A 414 -30.70 -14.15 15.06
C GLN A 414 -30.13 -14.02 13.64
N LEU A 415 -28.83 -14.23 13.47
CA LEU A 415 -28.20 -14.17 12.16
C LEU A 415 -28.73 -15.30 11.28
N THR A 416 -29.13 -14.96 10.06
CA THR A 416 -29.58 -15.93 9.05
C THR A 416 -28.66 -15.82 7.84
N GLN A 417 -28.64 -16.84 6.99
CA GLN A 417 -27.90 -16.79 5.73
C GLN A 417 -28.30 -15.57 4.89
N LYS A 418 -29.61 -15.32 4.75
CA LYS A 418 -30.12 -14.17 3.98
C LYS A 418 -29.68 -12.83 4.57
N SER A 419 -29.81 -12.67 5.89
CA SER A 419 -29.40 -11.42 6.54
C SER A 419 -27.89 -11.21 6.51
N LEU A 420 -27.09 -12.27 6.64
CA LEU A 420 -25.63 -12.20 6.51
C LEU A 420 -25.20 -11.78 5.10
N TRP A 421 -25.72 -12.42 4.04
CA TRP A 421 -25.35 -12.07 2.68
C TRP A 421 -25.85 -10.67 2.27
N GLN A 422 -27.00 -10.21 2.80
CA GLN A 422 -27.41 -8.82 2.65
C GLN A 422 -26.46 -7.83 3.35
N GLN A 423 -25.95 -8.18 4.53
CA GLN A 423 -24.92 -7.38 5.22
C GLN A 423 -23.61 -7.37 4.42
N ILE A 424 -23.17 -8.51 3.86
CA ILE A 424 -21.99 -8.59 3.01
C ILE A 424 -22.13 -7.66 1.80
N ARG A 425 -23.26 -7.70 1.08
CA ARG A 425 -23.53 -6.80 -0.06
C ARG A 425 -23.45 -5.33 0.34
N ARG A 426 -24.08 -4.97 1.46
CA ARG A 426 -24.06 -3.60 1.97
C ARG A 426 -22.64 -3.15 2.33
N GLU A 427 -21.88 -4.02 3.00
CA GLU A 427 -20.50 -3.72 3.40
C GLU A 427 -19.59 -3.53 2.17
N LEU A 428 -19.75 -4.38 1.15
CA LEU A 428 -19.04 -4.28 -0.13
C LEU A 428 -19.30 -2.94 -0.82
N LYS A 429 -20.57 -2.53 -0.89
CA LYS A 429 -20.95 -1.25 -1.51
C LYS A 429 -20.43 -0.05 -0.71
N VAL A 430 -20.58 -0.06 0.61
CA VAL A 430 -20.18 1.09 1.44
C VAL A 430 -18.67 1.25 1.52
N TYR A 431 -17.91 0.16 1.69
CA TYR A 431 -16.47 0.26 1.97
C TYR A 431 -15.60 0.21 0.70
N TRP A 432 -16.00 -0.56 -0.32
CA TRP A 432 -15.22 -0.77 -1.55
C TRP A 432 -15.89 -0.22 -2.81
N ASP A 433 -17.08 0.39 -2.71
CA ASP A 433 -17.91 0.81 -3.84
C ASP A 433 -18.08 -0.29 -4.90
N TRP A 434 -18.32 -1.52 -4.44
CA TRP A 434 -18.46 -2.67 -5.30
C TRP A 434 -19.82 -3.34 -5.12
N ASP A 435 -20.55 -3.48 -6.22
CA ASP A 435 -21.89 -4.06 -6.24
C ASP A 435 -21.83 -5.57 -6.52
N LEU A 436 -22.11 -6.36 -5.49
CA LEU A 436 -22.31 -7.80 -5.65
C LEU A 436 -23.70 -8.08 -6.22
N ALA A 437 -23.76 -8.69 -7.41
CA ALA A 437 -25.01 -9.02 -8.10
C ALA A 437 -25.85 -10.08 -7.37
N CYS A 438 -25.18 -11.05 -6.74
CA CYS A 438 -25.79 -12.20 -6.07
C CYS A 438 -26.04 -11.94 -4.57
N ASP A 439 -26.99 -12.65 -3.98
CA ASP A 439 -27.37 -12.52 -2.55
C ASP A 439 -27.24 -13.83 -1.75
N ASN A 440 -26.63 -14.85 -2.34
CA ASN A 440 -26.42 -16.16 -1.73
C ASN A 440 -25.12 -16.79 -2.23
N LEU A 441 -24.58 -17.72 -1.44
CA LEU A 441 -23.28 -18.36 -1.70
C LEU A 441 -23.24 -19.13 -3.02
N ASP A 442 -24.27 -19.90 -3.34
CA ASP A 442 -24.24 -20.79 -4.51
C ASP A 442 -24.19 -19.99 -5.81
N ALA A 443 -25.00 -18.94 -5.92
CA ALA A 443 -24.95 -18.01 -7.05
C ALA A 443 -23.59 -17.29 -7.16
N VAL A 444 -22.96 -16.95 -6.03
CA VAL A 444 -21.62 -16.35 -5.98
C VAL A 444 -20.55 -17.34 -6.45
N VAL A 445 -20.62 -18.58 -5.98
CA VAL A 445 -19.70 -19.66 -6.36
C VAL A 445 -19.77 -19.94 -7.85
N GLU A 446 -20.98 -20.02 -8.42
CA GLU A 446 -21.20 -20.24 -9.83
C GLU A 446 -20.74 -19.03 -10.68
N MET A 447 -21.15 -17.81 -10.31
CA MET A 447 -20.84 -16.61 -11.09
C MET A 447 -19.35 -16.28 -11.12
N TYR A 448 -18.64 -16.47 -10.01
CA TYR A 448 -17.24 -16.07 -9.87
C TYR A 448 -16.26 -17.24 -9.86
N LYS A 449 -16.75 -18.47 -10.09
CA LYS A 449 -15.94 -19.72 -10.09
C LYS A 449 -15.17 -19.93 -8.79
N LEU A 450 -15.79 -19.59 -7.66
CA LEU A 450 -15.19 -19.71 -6.33
C LEU A 450 -15.33 -21.14 -5.78
N GLN A 451 -14.44 -21.52 -4.86
CA GLN A 451 -14.54 -22.81 -4.17
C GLN A 451 -14.84 -22.59 -2.69
N LYS A 452 -15.89 -23.25 -2.17
CA LYS A 452 -16.33 -23.11 -0.77
C LYS A 452 -15.23 -23.48 0.23
N ILE A 453 -14.43 -24.50 -0.08
CA ILE A 453 -13.29 -24.90 0.75
C ILE A 453 -12.18 -23.83 0.81
N SER A 454 -11.91 -23.18 -0.33
CA SER A 454 -10.92 -22.09 -0.41
C SER A 454 -11.41 -20.86 0.36
N LEU A 455 -12.71 -20.56 0.31
CA LEU A 455 -13.33 -19.50 1.12
C LEU A 455 -13.25 -19.81 2.61
N LEU A 456 -13.55 -21.05 3.03
CA LEU A 456 -13.43 -21.49 4.43
C LEU A 456 -12.01 -21.28 4.95
N ARG A 457 -11.02 -21.83 4.23
CA ARG A 457 -9.61 -21.71 4.61
C ARG A 457 -9.19 -20.25 4.72
N ALA A 458 -9.43 -19.47 3.67
CA ALA A 458 -9.00 -18.08 3.63
C ALA A 458 -9.71 -17.23 4.69
N PHE A 459 -10.98 -17.54 5.02
CA PHE A 459 -11.68 -16.91 6.13
C PHE A 459 -11.02 -17.27 7.46
N CYS A 460 -10.81 -18.55 7.74
CA CYS A 460 -10.16 -19.04 8.96
C CYS A 460 -8.80 -18.39 9.19
N VAL A 461 -7.94 -18.28 8.18
CA VAL A 461 -6.65 -17.60 8.28
C VAL A 461 -6.80 -16.11 8.60
N LYS A 462 -7.77 -15.42 7.97
CA LYS A 462 -7.98 -13.97 8.17
C LYS A 462 -8.53 -13.61 9.55
N VAL A 463 -9.31 -14.48 10.17
CA VAL A 463 -9.92 -14.26 11.49
C VAL A 463 -9.22 -15.02 12.61
N GLY A 464 -8.29 -15.93 12.29
CA GLY A 464 -7.53 -16.72 13.25
C GLY A 464 -8.32 -17.90 13.81
N LEU A 465 -9.13 -18.58 13.00
CA LEU A 465 -9.89 -19.76 13.43
C LEU A 465 -9.14 -21.04 13.09
N GLN A 466 -9.04 -21.95 14.06
CA GLN A 466 -8.63 -23.32 13.84
C GLN A 466 -9.84 -24.23 13.95
N ILE A 467 -10.11 -24.96 12.87
CA ILE A 467 -11.21 -25.92 12.78
C ILE A 467 -10.69 -27.36 12.70
N LEU A 468 -11.54 -28.31 13.05
CA LEU A 468 -11.24 -29.73 12.97
C LEU A 468 -10.99 -30.16 11.51
N LEU A 469 -9.91 -30.91 11.28
CA LEU A 469 -9.62 -31.45 9.95
C LEU A 469 -10.57 -32.61 9.66
N ARG A 470 -11.55 -32.37 8.78
CA ARG A 470 -12.45 -33.39 8.23
C ARG A 470 -13.05 -32.96 6.91
N GLU A 471 -13.72 -33.88 6.23
CA GLU A 471 -14.50 -33.58 5.03
C GLU A 471 -15.81 -32.87 5.40
N TYR A 472 -15.90 -31.59 5.05
CA TYR A 472 -17.11 -30.78 5.25
C TYR A 472 -18.03 -30.88 4.04
N ASN A 473 -19.28 -31.31 4.25
CA ASN A 473 -20.32 -31.29 3.23
C ASN A 473 -21.08 -29.96 3.28
N PHE A 474 -20.78 -29.06 2.33
CA PHE A 474 -21.40 -27.74 2.24
C PHE A 474 -22.79 -27.76 1.60
N ASP A 475 -23.14 -28.83 0.87
CA ASP A 475 -24.37 -28.93 0.08
C ASP A 475 -25.51 -29.61 0.86
N ALA A 476 -25.25 -29.98 2.12
CA ALA A 476 -26.23 -30.56 3.01
C ALA A 476 -27.40 -29.59 3.27
N ARG A 477 -28.61 -29.95 2.83
CA ARG A 477 -29.82 -29.09 2.98
C ARG A 477 -30.56 -29.24 4.31
N HIS A 478 -30.39 -30.39 4.97
CA HIS A 478 -31.16 -30.75 6.18
C HIS A 478 -30.30 -30.90 7.43
N ARG A 479 -28.99 -30.64 7.32
CA ARG A 479 -28.04 -30.77 8.41
C ARG A 479 -27.04 -29.62 8.37
N ALA A 480 -26.69 -29.09 9.54
CA ALA A 480 -25.61 -28.13 9.67
C ALA A 480 -24.27 -28.75 9.22
N THR A 481 -23.48 -27.99 8.46
CA THR A 481 -22.13 -28.39 8.04
C THR A 481 -21.16 -28.29 9.22
N PHE A 482 -21.25 -27.22 10.00
CA PHE A 482 -20.39 -26.94 11.15
C PHE A 482 -21.15 -27.12 12.48
N HIS A 483 -20.45 -27.66 13.47
CA HIS A 483 -20.92 -27.89 14.84
C HIS A 483 -19.93 -27.26 15.82
N GLU A 484 -20.30 -27.15 17.10
CA GLU A 484 -19.42 -26.56 18.12
C GLU A 484 -18.11 -27.34 18.29
N ASP A 485 -18.15 -28.67 18.16
CA ASP A 485 -16.97 -29.55 18.23
C ASP A 485 -15.97 -29.34 17.08
N ASP A 486 -16.41 -28.68 15.99
CA ASP A 486 -15.50 -28.34 14.90
C ASP A 486 -14.56 -27.19 15.26
N ILE A 487 -14.88 -26.37 16.26
CA ILE A 487 -14.11 -25.17 16.58
C ILE A 487 -13.07 -25.54 17.65
N LEU A 488 -11.83 -25.70 17.21
CA LEU A 488 -10.73 -26.12 18.08
C LEU A 488 -10.14 -24.94 18.85
N ASN A 489 -9.77 -23.87 18.15
CA ASN A 489 -9.13 -22.70 18.75
C ASN A 489 -9.44 -21.41 17.99
N VAL A 490 -9.31 -20.29 18.70
CA VAL A 490 -9.34 -18.93 18.14
C VAL A 490 -8.06 -18.22 18.54
N PHE A 491 -7.26 -17.83 17.55
CA PHE A 491 -5.98 -17.15 17.72
C PHE A 491 -6.08 -15.68 17.34
N PRO A 492 -5.41 -14.77 18.07
CA PRO A 492 -5.28 -13.39 17.64
C PRO A 492 -4.42 -13.31 16.38
N VAL A 493 -4.95 -12.69 15.32
CA VAL A 493 -4.17 -12.40 14.11
C VAL A 493 -3.35 -11.14 14.33
N VAL A 494 -2.07 -11.31 14.64
CA VAL A 494 -1.13 -10.21 14.91
C VAL A 494 -0.60 -9.64 13.60
N LYS A 495 -0.93 -8.38 13.32
CA LYS A 495 -0.31 -7.63 12.22
C LYS A 495 1.01 -7.05 12.71
N HIS A 496 2.08 -7.34 11.99
CA HIS A 496 3.41 -6.81 12.24
C HIS A 496 4.01 -6.34 10.91
N ILE A 497 4.95 -5.43 10.99
CA ILE A 497 5.76 -5.03 9.85
C ILE A 497 6.90 -6.04 9.78
N ASN A 498 7.04 -6.73 8.65
CA ASN A 498 8.26 -7.48 8.38
C ASN A 498 9.31 -6.46 7.92
N PRO A 499 10.38 -6.22 8.71
CA PRO A 499 11.46 -5.35 8.25
C PRO A 499 11.99 -5.94 6.94
N ARG A 500 12.22 -5.13 5.91
CA ARG A 500 12.83 -5.61 4.67
C ARG A 500 14.34 -5.44 4.76
N ALA A 501 15.09 -6.53 4.58
CA ALA A 501 16.53 -6.50 4.39
C ALA A 501 16.86 -6.02 2.96
N SER A 502 16.85 -4.70 2.74
CA SER A 502 17.06 -4.10 1.41
C SER A 502 18.32 -4.60 0.72
N ASP A 503 19.43 -4.72 1.46
CA ASP A 503 20.71 -5.19 0.91
C ASP A 503 20.59 -6.64 0.41
N ALA A 504 20.00 -7.53 1.21
CA ALA A 504 19.80 -8.92 0.83
C ALA A 504 18.86 -9.07 -0.37
N TYR A 505 17.82 -8.22 -0.44
CA TYR A 505 16.92 -8.17 -1.59
C TYR A 505 17.64 -7.69 -2.86
N ASN A 506 18.55 -6.73 -2.74
CA ASN A 506 19.38 -6.26 -3.86
C ASN A 506 20.32 -7.37 -4.37
N PHE A 507 20.96 -8.12 -3.46
CA PHE A 507 21.74 -9.30 -3.84
C PHE A 507 20.89 -10.35 -4.55
N TYR A 508 19.71 -10.64 -4.02
CA TYR A 508 18.80 -11.62 -4.59
C TYR A 508 18.33 -11.23 -6.01
N THR A 509 17.90 -9.98 -6.19
CA THR A 509 17.43 -9.47 -7.49
C THR A 509 18.56 -9.37 -8.52
N THR A 510 19.75 -8.93 -8.11
CA THR A 510 20.95 -8.93 -8.96
C THR A 510 21.34 -10.35 -9.36
N GLY A 511 21.29 -11.29 -8.41
CA GLY A 511 21.50 -12.71 -8.65
C GLY A 511 20.52 -13.25 -9.70
N GLN A 512 19.23 -12.95 -9.58
CA GLN A 512 18.23 -13.33 -10.59
C GLN A 512 18.54 -12.76 -11.99
N SER A 513 18.95 -11.49 -12.08
CA SER A 513 19.32 -10.89 -13.35
C SER A 513 20.52 -11.60 -14.00
N LYS A 514 21.55 -11.94 -13.21
CA LYS A 514 22.72 -12.70 -13.68
C LYS A 514 22.37 -14.10 -14.16
N ILE A 515 21.42 -14.77 -13.49
CA ILE A 515 20.91 -16.08 -13.90
C ILE A 515 20.19 -15.98 -15.25
N GLN A 516 19.40 -14.93 -15.47
CA GLN A 516 18.74 -14.68 -16.76
C GLN A 516 19.74 -14.40 -17.89
N GLN A 517 20.90 -13.83 -17.57
CA GLN A 517 22.00 -13.61 -18.52
C GLN A 517 22.81 -14.89 -18.80
N GLY A 518 22.55 -16.00 -18.09
CA GLY A 518 23.27 -17.27 -18.22
C GLY A 518 24.52 -17.39 -17.33
N CYS A 519 24.83 -16.39 -16.51
CA CYS A 519 25.95 -16.44 -15.56
C CYS A 519 25.58 -17.20 -14.28
N PHE A 520 25.42 -18.52 -14.37
CA PHE A 520 24.90 -19.35 -13.27
C PHE A 520 25.79 -19.36 -12.02
N LYS A 521 27.11 -19.34 -12.17
CA LYS A 521 28.05 -19.37 -11.04
C LYS A 521 28.02 -18.07 -10.23
N GLU A 522 28.07 -16.92 -10.89
CA GLU A 522 27.90 -15.61 -10.24
C GLU A 522 26.51 -15.51 -9.59
N GLY A 523 25.47 -16.00 -10.27
CA GLY A 523 24.12 -16.08 -9.70
C GLY A 523 24.07 -16.91 -8.41
N TYR A 524 24.75 -18.05 -8.38
CA TYR A 524 24.82 -18.90 -7.19
C TYR A 524 25.47 -18.20 -6.00
N GLU A 525 26.61 -17.54 -6.24
CA GLU A 525 27.34 -16.78 -5.21
C GLU A 525 26.46 -15.65 -4.64
N LEU A 526 25.80 -14.86 -5.50
CA LEU A 526 24.92 -13.76 -5.09
C LEU A 526 23.69 -14.25 -4.30
N ILE A 527 23.05 -15.34 -4.72
CA ILE A 527 21.90 -15.91 -4.00
C ILE A 527 22.35 -16.52 -2.67
N SER A 528 23.55 -17.11 -2.59
CA SER A 528 24.11 -17.62 -1.34
C SER A 528 24.44 -16.50 -0.35
N GLU A 529 24.97 -15.37 -0.83
CA GLU A 529 25.18 -14.17 -0.02
C GLU A 529 23.85 -13.60 0.48
N ALA A 530 22.84 -13.52 -0.39
CA ALA A 530 21.49 -13.11 0.00
C ALA A 530 20.93 -14.01 1.10
N LEU A 531 21.02 -15.34 0.96
CA LEU A 531 20.57 -16.29 1.99
C LEU A 531 21.27 -16.07 3.33
N ASN A 532 22.59 -15.84 3.33
CA ASN A 532 23.35 -15.58 4.56
C ASN A 532 22.89 -14.30 5.24
N LEU A 533 22.67 -13.22 4.48
CA LEU A 533 22.17 -11.95 5.02
C LEU A 533 20.75 -12.11 5.58
N LEU A 534 19.84 -12.75 4.84
CA LEU A 534 18.46 -12.98 5.29
C LEU A 534 18.41 -13.83 6.56
N ASN A 535 19.26 -14.85 6.66
CA ASN A 535 19.37 -15.67 7.86
C ASN A 535 19.88 -14.88 9.07
N ASN A 536 20.80 -13.93 8.87
CA ASN A 536 21.27 -13.06 9.95
C ASN A 536 20.21 -12.05 10.41
N VAL A 537 19.37 -11.55 9.49
CA VAL A 537 18.34 -10.54 9.80
C VAL A 537 17.07 -11.16 10.38
N TYR A 538 16.56 -12.23 9.77
CA TYR A 538 15.28 -12.85 10.15
C TYR A 538 15.43 -14.11 11.00
N GLY A 539 16.64 -14.68 11.07
CA GLY A 539 16.89 -15.99 11.63
C GLY A 539 16.67 -17.12 10.62
N ALA A 540 16.80 -18.36 11.11
CA ALA A 540 16.85 -19.56 10.29
C ALA A 540 15.52 -19.96 9.63
N LEU A 541 14.38 -19.49 10.16
CA LEU A 541 13.04 -19.85 9.68
C LEU A 541 12.31 -18.60 9.16
N HIS A 542 12.40 -18.36 7.85
CA HIS A 542 11.74 -17.24 7.18
C HIS A 542 11.33 -17.61 5.75
N PRO A 543 10.20 -17.11 5.19
CA PRO A 543 9.77 -17.47 3.84
C PRO A 543 10.80 -17.13 2.76
N GLU A 544 11.49 -16.00 2.91
CA GLU A 544 12.50 -15.54 1.92
C GLU A 544 13.73 -16.45 1.88
N ASN A 545 14.09 -17.08 3.01
CA ASN A 545 15.15 -18.09 3.03
C ASN A 545 14.76 -19.30 2.17
N ALA A 546 13.48 -19.69 2.16
CA ALA A 546 13.00 -20.82 1.36
C ALA A 546 13.13 -20.53 -0.13
N GLN A 547 12.76 -19.30 -0.53
CA GLN A 547 12.91 -18.85 -1.91
C GLN A 547 14.38 -18.87 -2.37
N CYS A 548 15.31 -18.44 -1.52
CA CYS A 548 16.74 -18.49 -1.82
C CYS A 548 17.23 -19.94 -1.95
N LEU A 549 16.86 -20.83 -1.03
CA LEU A 549 17.23 -22.25 -1.10
C LEU A 549 16.69 -22.90 -2.39
N ARG A 550 15.44 -22.64 -2.76
CA ARG A 550 14.87 -23.12 -4.02
C ARG A 550 15.69 -22.68 -5.24
N MET A 551 16.10 -21.40 -5.26
CA MET A 551 16.93 -20.87 -6.33
C MET A 551 18.30 -21.56 -6.36
N LEU A 552 18.94 -21.77 -5.21
CA LEU A 552 20.22 -22.49 -5.11
C LEU A 552 20.08 -23.94 -5.58
N ALA A 553 19.02 -24.65 -5.16
CA ALA A 553 18.77 -26.03 -5.59
C ALA A 553 18.63 -26.13 -7.11
N ARG A 554 17.87 -25.20 -7.72
CA ARG A 554 17.72 -25.12 -9.18
C ARG A 554 19.06 -24.87 -9.87
N LEU A 555 19.90 -23.99 -9.32
CA LEU A 555 21.22 -23.71 -9.87
C LEU A 555 22.18 -24.89 -9.73
N SER A 556 22.26 -25.56 -8.58
CA SER A 556 23.08 -26.77 -8.39
C SER A 556 22.70 -27.87 -9.38
N TYR A 557 21.40 -28.04 -9.64
CA TYR A 557 20.93 -29.00 -10.65
C TYR A 557 21.41 -28.63 -12.06
N ILE A 558 21.30 -27.36 -12.46
CA ILE A 558 21.77 -26.86 -13.78
C ILE A 558 23.29 -26.97 -13.89
N MET A 559 24.03 -26.76 -12.80
CA MET A 559 25.50 -26.87 -12.76
C MET A 559 26.00 -28.32 -12.74
N GLY A 560 25.12 -29.32 -12.63
CA GLY A 560 25.45 -30.74 -12.75
C GLY A 560 25.64 -31.48 -11.44
N ASP A 561 25.25 -30.92 -10.29
CA ASP A 561 25.22 -31.63 -9.00
C ASP A 561 23.78 -31.90 -8.53
N PRO A 562 23.18 -33.04 -8.94
CA PRO A 562 21.82 -33.38 -8.54
C PRO A 562 21.69 -33.80 -7.07
N GLN A 563 22.77 -34.25 -6.43
CA GLN A 563 22.73 -34.70 -5.02
C GLN A 563 22.69 -33.51 -4.07
N GLU A 564 23.50 -32.49 -4.33
CA GLU A 564 23.43 -31.22 -3.61
C GLU A 564 22.06 -30.55 -3.84
N ALA A 565 21.59 -30.49 -5.09
CA ALA A 565 20.30 -29.91 -5.44
C ALA A 565 19.14 -30.54 -4.65
N LEU A 566 19.10 -31.87 -4.57
CA LEU A 566 18.07 -32.59 -3.81
C LEU A 566 18.11 -32.24 -2.32
N THR A 567 19.31 -32.18 -1.74
CA THR A 567 19.51 -31.85 -0.32
C THR A 567 19.05 -30.42 -0.02
N ILE A 568 19.37 -29.46 -0.88
CA ILE A 568 18.94 -28.07 -0.74
C ILE A 568 17.42 -27.94 -0.93
N GLN A 569 16.83 -28.63 -1.90
CA GLN A 569 15.39 -28.59 -2.15
C GLN A 569 14.60 -29.18 -0.98
N GLN A 570 15.06 -30.29 -0.39
CA GLN A 570 14.44 -30.85 0.82
C GLN A 570 14.43 -29.86 1.98
N ARG A 571 15.49 -29.06 2.14
CA ARG A 571 15.54 -27.99 3.16
C ARG A 571 14.55 -26.86 2.84
N ALA A 572 14.39 -26.50 1.56
CA ALA A 572 13.41 -25.51 1.13
C ALA A 572 11.98 -25.96 1.44
N VAL A 573 11.62 -27.21 1.13
CA VAL A 573 10.31 -27.82 1.43
C VAL A 573 10.02 -27.78 2.92
N LEU A 574 10.91 -28.35 3.75
CA LEU A 574 10.72 -28.42 5.20
C LEU A 574 10.56 -27.04 5.85
N MET A 575 11.24 -26.03 5.32
CA MET A 575 11.09 -24.66 5.82
C MET A 575 9.78 -24.02 5.36
N SER A 576 9.42 -24.16 4.08
CA SER A 576 8.16 -23.64 3.54
C SER A 576 6.93 -24.26 4.23
N GLU A 577 6.93 -25.56 4.50
CA GLU A 577 5.86 -26.23 5.25
C GLU A 577 5.67 -25.62 6.65
N ARG A 578 6.78 -25.32 7.35
CA ARG A 578 6.73 -24.78 8.72
C ARG A 578 6.30 -23.32 8.77
N VAL A 579 6.76 -22.52 7.81
CA VAL A 579 6.54 -21.07 7.84
C VAL A 579 5.24 -20.67 7.15
N ASN A 580 4.94 -21.29 6.01
CA ASN A 580 3.79 -20.94 5.17
C ASN A 580 2.62 -21.92 5.32
N GLY A 581 2.88 -23.16 5.71
CA GLY A 581 1.92 -24.26 5.70
C GLY A 581 2.02 -25.12 4.42
N ILE A 582 1.54 -26.36 4.50
CA ILE A 582 1.64 -27.37 3.43
C ILE A 582 0.89 -27.02 2.13
N ASP A 583 -0.12 -26.15 2.23
CA ASP A 583 -1.07 -25.81 1.16
C ASP A 583 -0.86 -24.38 0.64
N HIS A 584 0.19 -23.71 1.10
CA HIS A 584 0.55 -22.39 0.59
C HIS A 584 1.10 -22.48 -0.84
N PRO A 585 0.77 -21.54 -1.74
CA PRO A 585 1.26 -21.57 -3.13
C PRO A 585 2.78 -21.73 -3.25
N TYR A 586 3.55 -21.03 -2.40
CA TYR A 586 5.01 -21.19 -2.35
C TYR A 586 5.43 -22.60 -1.93
N THR A 587 4.83 -23.19 -0.89
CA THR A 587 5.16 -24.56 -0.47
C THR A 587 4.86 -25.57 -1.56
N ILE A 588 3.75 -25.40 -2.28
CA ILE A 588 3.40 -26.25 -3.43
C ILE A 588 4.48 -26.14 -4.52
N SER A 589 5.05 -24.95 -4.74
CA SER A 589 6.15 -24.77 -5.70
C SER A 589 7.50 -25.33 -5.24
N GLU A 590 7.61 -25.75 -3.98
CA GLU A 590 8.82 -26.40 -3.45
C GLU A 590 8.79 -27.93 -3.63
N TYR A 591 7.62 -28.55 -3.76
CA TYR A 591 7.50 -29.98 -4.08
C TYR A 591 7.82 -30.24 -5.56
#